data_AF-A0A399QP08-F1
#
_entry.id   AF-A0A399QP08-F1
#
_cell.length_a   1.000
_cell.length_b   1.000
_cell.length_c   1.000
_cell.angle_alpha   90.00
_cell.angle_beta   90.00
_cell.angle_gamma   90.00
#
_symmetry.space_group_name_H-M   'P 1'
#
loop_
_entity.id
_entity.type
_entity.pdbx_description
1 polymer ?
#
loop_
_entity_poly.entity_id
_entity_poly.type
_entity_poly.pdbx_seq_one_letter_code
_entity_poly.pdbx_strand_id
1 'polypeptide(L)'
;MVLRIFLACAACAVFASCDRTTADGPGAAPFTEQESASIANTSTTSLQSSFDALPAPYSQADYNLGRRTFKNCQSCHTITERGRNLVGPNLHGVFGRTVGTADGFQYSRALEAESFEWTPERLEEWLANPRDYLPGNRMTFAGVRRPADRHAVIAYLMVESGYSSGQNADQKAATDENQGTPGSEPVGERNE
;
A
#
# COMPACT_ATOMS: atom_id res chain seq x y z
N MET A 1 -23.46 39.62 28.88
CA MET A 1 -23.71 40.03 30.27
C MET A 1 -23.19 38.93 31.20
N VAL A 2 -21.88 38.91 31.48
CA VAL A 2 -21.31 38.38 32.73
C VAL A 2 -20.10 39.26 33.02
N LEU A 3 -19.98 39.64 34.29
CA LEU A 3 -19.52 40.91 34.79
C LEU A 3 -18.26 40.68 35.65
N ARG A 4 -17.20 41.44 35.34
CA ARG A 4 -16.16 42.03 36.23
C ARG A 4 -15.28 41.08 37.07
N ILE A 5 -13.97 41.02 36.79
CA ILE A 5 -12.89 41.92 37.28
C ILE A 5 -12.70 41.82 38.80
N PHE A 6 -11.52 41.37 39.23
CA PHE A 6 -10.64 42.01 40.22
C PHE A 6 -9.19 41.50 39.94
N LEU A 7 -8.23 42.36 39.54
CA LEU A 7 -7.35 43.19 40.40
C LEU A 7 -6.28 42.31 41.09
N ALA A 8 -4.97 42.57 41.15
CA ALA A 8 -4.00 43.55 40.67
C ALA A 8 -2.59 42.95 40.99
N CYS A 9 -1.58 43.09 40.14
CA CYS A 9 -0.53 44.13 40.16
C CYS A 9 0.52 44.00 41.30
N ALA A 10 1.80 43.80 40.93
CA ALA A 10 3.02 44.45 41.47
C ALA A 10 4.26 43.69 40.95
N ALA A 11 4.94 44.20 39.92
CA ALA A 11 6.16 45.03 40.00
C ALA A 11 7.45 44.19 40.23
N CYS A 12 8.26 43.99 39.19
CA CYS A 12 9.46 44.80 38.83
C CYS A 12 10.69 44.57 39.73
N ALA A 13 11.77 44.01 39.17
CA ALA A 13 13.10 44.61 39.24
C ALA A 13 14.06 43.93 38.25
N VAL A 14 14.69 44.78 37.44
CA VAL A 14 15.78 44.49 36.51
C VAL A 14 17.09 44.76 37.25
N PHE A 15 18.09 43.89 37.13
CA PHE A 15 19.49 44.32 37.23
C PHE A 15 20.33 43.55 36.20
N ALA A 16 20.91 44.33 35.29
CA ALA A 16 22.03 43.94 34.46
C ALA A 16 23.32 44.08 35.26
N SER A 17 24.28 43.18 35.04
CA SER A 17 25.69 43.54 34.87
C SER A 17 26.49 42.35 34.36
N CYS A 18 27.29 42.61 33.32
CA CYS A 18 28.42 41.81 32.92
C CYS A 18 29.57 42.02 33.92
N ASP A 19 30.39 40.99 34.18
CA ASP A 19 31.83 41.10 33.94
C ASP A 19 32.49 39.72 33.80
N ARG A 20 33.60 39.69 33.05
CA ARG A 20 34.34 38.51 32.60
C ARG A 20 35.47 38.20 33.59
N THR A 21 35.87 36.93 33.67
CA THR A 21 37.28 36.59 33.82
C THR A 21 37.55 35.17 33.29
N THR A 22 38.68 35.11 32.59
CA THR A 22 39.30 34.06 31.77
C THR A 22 39.80 32.85 32.55
N ALA A 23 39.75 31.66 31.93
CA ALA A 23 40.78 30.62 32.13
C ALA A 23 40.83 29.66 30.92
N ASP A 24 42.02 29.57 30.33
CA ASP A 24 42.48 28.59 29.35
C ASP A 24 42.29 27.13 29.77
N GLY A 25 42.10 26.24 28.78
CA GLY A 25 42.23 24.80 28.92
C GLY A 25 42.20 24.10 27.56
N PRO A 26 43.28 23.41 27.13
CA PRO A 26 43.34 22.75 25.83
C PRO A 26 42.71 21.35 25.92
N GLY A 27 41.84 21.02 24.96
CA GLY A 27 41.20 19.70 24.97
C GLY A 27 40.19 19.53 23.85
N ALA A 28 40.59 19.79 22.62
CA ALA A 28 39.87 19.30 21.46
C ALA A 28 39.90 17.77 21.45
N ALA A 29 38.84 17.14 21.95
CA ALA A 29 38.48 15.79 21.57
C ALA A 29 37.43 15.90 20.46
N PRO A 30 37.67 15.35 19.26
CA PRO A 30 36.68 15.36 18.20
C PRO A 30 35.53 14.44 18.62
N PHE A 31 34.35 15.02 18.87
CA PHE A 31 33.14 14.23 18.84
C PHE A 31 32.97 13.75 17.39
N THR A 32 33.15 12.45 17.21
CA THR A 32 32.98 11.76 15.95
C THR A 32 31.49 11.77 15.63
N GLU A 33 31.06 12.77 14.87
CA GLU A 33 29.72 12.84 14.29
C GLU A 33 29.67 11.93 13.06
N GLN A 34 29.78 10.61 13.29
CA GLN A 34 29.86 9.67 12.19
C GLN A 34 29.42 8.27 12.56
N GLU A 35 28.17 8.10 13.00
CA GLU A 35 27.51 6.78 12.98
C GLU A 35 25.97 6.92 13.06
N SER A 36 25.32 7.43 12.02
CA SER A 36 23.84 7.37 11.91
C SER A 36 23.30 7.41 10.48
N ALA A 37 24.10 7.83 9.48
CA ALA A 37 23.68 7.89 8.09
C ALA A 37 23.68 6.53 7.36
N SER A 38 24.28 5.48 7.93
CA SER A 38 24.44 4.19 7.24
C SER A 38 23.23 3.25 7.34
N ILE A 39 22.35 3.41 8.35
CA ILE A 39 21.18 2.52 8.51
C ILE A 39 19.98 3.05 7.70
N ALA A 40 19.82 4.37 7.59
CA ALA A 40 18.71 5.00 6.86
C ALA A 40 18.78 4.74 5.34
N ASN A 41 19.99 4.67 4.77
CA ASN A 41 20.18 4.42 3.34
C ASN A 41 19.90 2.97 2.96
N THR A 42 20.12 2.00 3.85
CA THR A 42 19.85 0.58 3.56
C THR A 42 18.36 0.30 3.35
N SER A 43 17.49 0.93 4.14
CA SER A 43 16.03 0.73 4.01
C SER A 43 15.47 1.35 2.74
N THR A 44 15.92 2.54 2.34
CA THR A 44 15.45 3.17 1.08
C THR A 44 15.99 2.44 -0.14
N THR A 45 17.26 2.00 -0.13
CA THR A 45 17.82 1.22 -1.24
C THR A 45 17.13 -0.14 -1.38
N SER A 46 16.82 -0.83 -0.28
CA SER A 46 16.12 -2.12 -0.33
C SER A 46 14.71 -1.99 -0.92
N LEU A 47 13.94 -0.98 -0.51
CA LEU A 47 12.60 -0.76 -1.06
C LEU A 47 12.65 -0.38 -2.55
N GLN A 48 13.62 0.47 -2.94
CA GLN A 48 13.81 0.85 -4.34
C GLN A 48 14.12 -0.37 -5.21
N SER A 49 15.02 -1.25 -4.77
CA SER A 49 15.34 -2.48 -5.51
C SER A 49 14.15 -3.43 -5.64
N SER A 50 13.31 -3.57 -4.61
CA SER A 50 12.07 -4.35 -4.71
C SER A 50 11.07 -3.75 -5.70
N PHE A 51 11.01 -2.43 -5.79
CA PHE A 51 10.11 -1.72 -6.70
C PHE A 51 10.57 -1.79 -8.17
N ASP A 52 11.87 -1.63 -8.42
CA ASP A 52 12.45 -1.69 -9.76
C ASP A 52 12.34 -3.10 -10.38
N ALA A 53 12.25 -4.15 -9.53
CA ALA A 53 12.10 -5.54 -9.95
C ALA A 53 10.65 -5.93 -10.33
N LEU A 54 9.68 -5.01 -10.21
CA LEU A 54 8.29 -5.29 -10.55
C LEU A 54 8.10 -5.39 -12.09
N PRO A 55 7.16 -6.22 -12.57
CA PRO A 55 6.79 -6.20 -13.98
C PRO A 55 6.16 -4.85 -14.37
N ALA A 56 6.31 -4.45 -15.63
CA ALA A 56 5.55 -3.33 -16.17
C ALA A 56 4.04 -3.66 -16.15
N PRO A 57 3.15 -2.67 -15.95
CA PRO A 57 3.43 -1.24 -15.77
C PRO A 57 3.84 -0.83 -14.34
N TYR A 58 3.86 -1.76 -13.38
CA TYR A 58 3.98 -1.47 -11.95
C TYR A 58 5.35 -0.92 -11.55
N SER A 59 6.44 -1.34 -12.19
CA SER A 59 7.79 -0.79 -11.96
C SER A 59 7.96 0.67 -12.39
N GLN A 60 7.04 1.21 -13.20
CA GLN A 60 7.05 2.62 -13.62
C GLN A 60 6.08 3.47 -12.80
N ALA A 61 5.37 2.88 -11.84
CA ALA A 61 4.39 3.60 -11.04
C ALA A 61 5.04 4.45 -9.94
N ASP A 62 4.29 5.39 -9.36
CA ASP A 62 4.78 6.18 -8.22
C ASP A 62 4.42 5.47 -6.89
N TYR A 63 5.43 4.98 -6.18
CA TYR A 63 5.26 4.33 -4.88
C TYR A 63 4.59 5.23 -3.84
N ASN A 64 4.91 6.53 -3.80
CA ASN A 64 4.30 7.47 -2.84
C ASN A 64 2.84 7.76 -3.19
N LEU A 65 2.50 7.83 -4.48
CA LEU A 65 1.11 7.87 -4.93
C LEU A 65 0.38 6.60 -4.49
N GLY A 66 1.00 5.42 -4.67
CA GLY A 66 0.45 4.13 -4.26
C GLY A 66 0.13 4.09 -2.77
N ARG A 67 1.09 4.51 -1.93
CA ARG A 67 0.91 4.65 -0.48
C ARG A 67 -0.23 5.60 -0.12
N ARG A 68 -0.40 6.71 -0.86
CA ARG A 68 -1.51 7.65 -0.64
C ARG A 68 -2.84 7.05 -1.06
N THR A 69 -2.90 6.37 -2.19
CA THR A 69 -4.10 5.67 -2.69
C THR A 69 -4.52 4.54 -1.74
N PHE A 70 -3.56 3.82 -1.15
CA PHE A 70 -3.83 2.77 -0.16
C PHE A 70 -4.51 3.29 1.12
N LYS A 71 -4.45 4.60 1.41
CA LYS A 71 -5.23 5.19 2.52
C LYS A 71 -6.73 4.99 2.36
N ASN A 72 -7.22 4.78 1.14
CA ASN A 72 -8.62 4.42 0.87
C ASN A 72 -8.97 3.00 1.33
N CYS A 73 -7.97 2.14 1.55
CA CYS A 73 -8.10 0.73 1.89
C CYS A 73 -7.84 0.44 3.39
N GLN A 74 -7.02 1.27 4.03
CA GLN A 74 -6.46 1.01 5.37
C GLN A 74 -7.49 0.91 6.51
N SER A 75 -8.70 1.46 6.34
CA SER A 75 -9.78 1.31 7.32
C SER A 75 -10.37 -0.10 7.32
N CYS A 76 -10.28 -0.78 6.18
CA CYS A 76 -10.88 -2.10 5.97
C CYS A 76 -9.84 -3.21 5.85
N HIS A 77 -8.57 -2.90 5.59
CA HIS A 77 -7.54 -3.90 5.36
C HIS A 77 -6.26 -3.59 6.12
N THR A 78 -5.65 -4.65 6.67
CA THR A 78 -4.24 -4.64 7.05
C THR A 78 -3.40 -5.25 5.93
N ILE A 79 -2.10 -4.96 5.88
CA ILE A 79 -1.19 -5.47 4.84
C ILE A 79 0.06 -6.16 5.39
N THR A 80 0.34 -5.93 6.68
CA THR A 80 1.49 -6.53 7.35
C THR A 80 1.33 -8.04 7.47
N GLU A 81 2.45 -8.75 7.42
CA GLU A 81 2.50 -10.18 7.69
C GLU A 81 1.81 -10.51 9.01
N ARG A 82 0.95 -11.55 9.00
CA ARG A 82 0.13 -11.99 10.15
C ARG A 82 -0.74 -10.88 10.76
N GLY A 83 -1.04 -9.83 9.98
CA GLY A 83 -1.95 -8.77 10.38
C GLY A 83 -3.37 -9.30 10.57
N ARG A 84 -4.13 -8.68 11.49
CA ARG A 84 -5.52 -9.05 11.75
C ARG A 84 -6.43 -8.74 10.56
N ASN A 85 -7.47 -9.55 10.37
CA ASN A 85 -8.62 -9.19 9.54
C ASN A 85 -9.37 -8.01 10.18
N LEU A 86 -9.94 -7.12 9.35
CA LEU A 86 -10.79 -6.00 9.79
C LEU A 86 -12.19 -6.17 9.16
N VAL A 87 -12.73 -5.10 8.58
CA VAL A 87 -13.92 -5.17 7.71
C VAL A 87 -13.67 -6.06 6.49
N GLY A 88 -12.43 -6.03 5.97
CA GLY A 88 -11.92 -6.91 4.92
C GLY A 88 -10.76 -7.80 5.43
N PRO A 89 -10.34 -8.79 4.63
CA PRO A 89 -9.24 -9.68 4.98
C PRO A 89 -7.89 -8.95 5.01
N ASN A 90 -6.92 -9.52 5.72
CA ASN A 90 -5.52 -9.12 5.59
C ASN A 90 -5.02 -9.36 4.13
N LEU A 91 -4.27 -8.40 3.61
CA LEU A 91 -3.78 -8.38 2.24
C LEU A 91 -2.33 -8.87 2.09
N HIS A 92 -1.66 -9.28 3.17
CA HIS A 92 -0.35 -9.91 3.05
C HIS A 92 -0.47 -11.20 2.24
N GLY A 93 0.47 -11.45 1.31
CA GLY A 93 0.45 -12.60 0.42
C GLY A 93 -0.80 -12.69 -0.45
N VAL A 94 -1.38 -11.55 -0.86
CA VAL A 94 -2.58 -11.55 -1.70
C VAL A 94 -2.29 -12.08 -3.10
N PHE A 95 -1.13 -11.74 -3.69
CA PHE A 95 -0.79 -12.16 -5.04
C PHE A 95 -0.55 -13.67 -5.12
N GLY A 96 -1.17 -14.34 -6.09
CA GLY A 96 -1.18 -15.80 -6.23
C GLY A 96 -2.11 -16.53 -5.26
N ARG A 97 -2.72 -15.83 -4.29
CA ARG A 97 -3.72 -16.45 -3.41
C ARG A 97 -5.04 -16.63 -4.16
N THR A 98 -5.65 -17.81 -4.04
CA THR A 98 -7.01 -18.04 -4.52
C THR A 98 -8.00 -17.05 -3.89
N VAL A 99 -8.95 -16.58 -4.68
CA VAL A 99 -10.00 -15.68 -4.21
C VAL A 99 -10.82 -16.34 -3.10
N GLY A 100 -11.19 -15.56 -2.07
CA GLY A 100 -12.07 -16.06 -1.02
C GLY A 100 -11.40 -16.96 0.02
N THR A 101 -10.07 -17.07 0.06
CA THR A 101 -9.38 -18.05 0.93
C THR A 101 -8.46 -17.48 2.01
N ALA A 102 -8.49 -16.16 2.28
CA ALA A 102 -7.68 -15.64 3.40
C ALA A 102 -8.17 -16.22 4.74
N ASP A 103 -7.22 -16.73 5.53
CA ASP A 103 -7.50 -17.43 6.78
C ASP A 103 -8.32 -16.58 7.75
N GLY A 104 -9.35 -17.21 8.32
CA GLY A 104 -10.19 -16.60 9.34
C GLY A 104 -11.04 -15.42 8.88
N PHE A 105 -11.22 -15.19 7.58
CA PHE A 105 -12.14 -14.19 7.04
C PHE A 105 -13.39 -14.84 6.44
N GLN A 106 -14.56 -14.25 6.67
CA GLN A 106 -15.82 -14.72 6.10
C GLN A 106 -16.18 -13.95 4.84
N TYR A 107 -16.10 -14.60 3.69
CA TYR A 107 -16.30 -13.98 2.39
C TYR A 107 -17.77 -13.96 1.95
N SER A 108 -18.11 -13.10 0.99
CA SER A 108 -19.41 -13.18 0.29
C SER A 108 -19.53 -14.48 -0.48
N ARG A 109 -20.75 -15.05 -0.55
CA ARG A 109 -21.04 -16.21 -1.40
C ARG A 109 -20.56 -16.02 -2.84
N ALA A 110 -20.65 -14.79 -3.37
CA ALA A 110 -20.14 -14.45 -4.68
C ALA A 110 -18.62 -14.68 -4.81
N LEU A 111 -17.82 -14.35 -3.79
CA LEU A 111 -16.37 -14.58 -3.80
C LEU A 111 -16.03 -16.04 -3.49
N GLU A 112 -16.82 -16.71 -2.65
CA GLU A 112 -16.63 -18.14 -2.32
C GLU A 112 -16.98 -19.07 -3.50
N ALA A 113 -17.77 -18.59 -4.47
CA ALA A 113 -18.13 -19.34 -5.66
C ALA A 113 -17.07 -19.28 -6.77
N GLU A 114 -16.06 -18.43 -6.61
CA GLU A 114 -14.98 -18.24 -7.58
C GLU A 114 -13.74 -19.08 -7.20
N SER A 115 -12.90 -19.39 -8.19
CA SER A 115 -11.71 -20.23 -8.00
C SER A 115 -10.43 -19.64 -8.59
N PHE A 116 -10.49 -18.38 -9.01
CA PHE A 116 -9.36 -17.71 -9.63
C PHE A 116 -8.32 -17.24 -8.60
N GLU A 117 -7.09 -16.98 -9.04
CA GLU A 117 -6.04 -16.40 -8.20
C GLU A 117 -5.87 -14.90 -8.42
N TRP A 118 -5.42 -14.17 -7.40
CA TRP A 118 -5.14 -12.74 -7.53
C TRP A 118 -3.83 -12.50 -8.27
N THR A 119 -3.92 -12.11 -9.54
CA THR A 119 -2.80 -11.54 -10.30
C THR A 119 -2.84 -10.02 -10.23
N PRO A 120 -1.73 -9.30 -10.54
CA PRO A 120 -1.75 -7.85 -10.63
C PRO A 120 -2.81 -7.31 -11.60
N GLU A 121 -2.98 -7.95 -12.76
CA GLU A 121 -3.93 -7.57 -13.81
C GLU A 121 -5.38 -7.74 -13.32
N ARG A 122 -5.67 -8.88 -12.69
CA ARG A 122 -6.99 -9.14 -12.12
C ARG A 122 -7.32 -8.17 -10.99
N LEU A 123 -6.31 -7.83 -10.18
CA LEU A 123 -6.47 -6.82 -9.14
C LEU A 123 -6.69 -5.43 -9.74
N GLU A 124 -6.11 -5.11 -10.90
CA GLU A 124 -6.39 -3.86 -11.62
C GLU A 124 -7.87 -3.78 -12.04
N GLU A 125 -8.40 -4.82 -12.66
CA GLU A 125 -9.81 -4.88 -13.07
C GLU A 125 -10.75 -4.80 -11.87
N TRP A 126 -10.46 -5.58 -10.82
CA TRP A 126 -11.18 -5.54 -9.55
C TRP A 126 -11.23 -4.12 -8.97
N LEU A 127 -10.08 -3.45 -8.89
CA LEU A 127 -9.99 -2.12 -8.30
C LEU A 127 -10.63 -1.05 -9.17
N ALA A 128 -10.85 -1.26 -10.46
CA ALA A 128 -11.54 -0.28 -11.32
C ALA A 128 -13.01 -0.11 -10.89
N ASN A 129 -13.70 -1.22 -10.63
CA ASN A 129 -15.05 -1.23 -10.02
C ASN A 129 -15.39 -2.63 -9.45
N PRO A 130 -15.20 -2.86 -8.13
CA PRO A 130 -15.44 -4.19 -7.55
C PRO A 130 -16.89 -4.68 -7.71
N ARG A 131 -17.87 -3.77 -7.66
CA ARG A 131 -19.29 -4.12 -7.75
C ARG A 131 -19.67 -4.64 -9.13
N ASP A 132 -19.10 -4.03 -10.17
CA ASP A 132 -19.35 -4.45 -11.55
C ASP A 132 -18.52 -5.69 -11.89
N TYR A 133 -17.30 -5.79 -11.35
CA TYR A 133 -16.41 -6.93 -11.58
C TYR A 133 -17.01 -8.24 -11.05
N LEU A 134 -17.52 -8.24 -9.81
CA LEU A 134 -18.18 -9.41 -9.24
C LEU A 134 -19.45 -8.99 -8.47
N PRO A 135 -20.61 -8.97 -9.14
CA PRO A 135 -21.87 -8.65 -8.49
C PRO A 135 -22.14 -9.56 -7.27
N GLY A 136 -22.62 -8.96 -6.18
CA GLY A 136 -22.88 -9.68 -4.93
C GLY A 136 -21.68 -9.82 -4.00
N ASN A 137 -20.50 -9.32 -4.38
CA ASN A 137 -19.41 -9.17 -3.42
C ASN A 137 -19.76 -8.16 -2.32
N ARG A 138 -19.16 -8.32 -1.14
CA ARG A 138 -19.43 -7.47 0.04
C ARG A 138 -18.48 -6.28 0.19
N MET A 139 -17.53 -6.07 -0.72
CA MET A 139 -16.60 -4.94 -0.67
C MET A 139 -17.30 -3.65 -1.13
N THR A 140 -17.73 -2.85 -0.15
CA THR A 140 -18.35 -1.54 -0.42
C THR A 140 -17.28 -0.50 -0.75
N PHE A 141 -16.71 -0.60 -1.94
CA PHE A 141 -15.70 0.32 -2.46
C PHE A 141 -16.11 0.80 -3.85
N ALA A 142 -15.96 2.10 -4.12
CA ALA A 142 -16.35 2.71 -5.39
C ALA A 142 -15.37 2.44 -6.55
N GLY A 143 -14.19 1.90 -6.25
CA GLY A 143 -13.10 1.71 -7.20
C GLY A 143 -12.13 2.88 -7.27
N VAL A 144 -10.95 2.62 -7.83
CA VAL A 144 -9.91 3.58 -8.18
C VAL A 144 -10.00 3.84 -9.69
N ARG A 145 -10.51 5.02 -10.04
CA ARG A 145 -10.92 5.32 -11.43
C ARG A 145 -9.74 5.51 -12.39
N ARG A 146 -8.69 6.20 -11.95
CA ARG A 146 -7.53 6.49 -12.82
C ARG A 146 -6.61 5.27 -12.90
N PRO A 147 -6.22 4.83 -14.12
CA PRO A 147 -5.27 3.72 -14.26
C PRO A 147 -3.95 3.96 -13.52
N ALA A 148 -3.39 5.18 -13.59
CA ALA A 148 -2.17 5.52 -12.87
C ALA A 148 -2.28 5.33 -11.35
N ASP A 149 -3.43 5.71 -10.75
CA ASP A 149 -3.68 5.52 -9.32
C ASP A 149 -3.80 4.01 -8.97
N ARG A 150 -4.37 3.20 -9.89
CA ARG A 150 -4.44 1.73 -9.75
C ARG A 150 -3.07 1.07 -9.84
N HIS A 151 -2.29 1.39 -10.87
CA HIS A 151 -0.93 0.86 -11.04
C HIS A 151 -0.07 1.21 -9.82
N ALA A 152 -0.19 2.44 -9.32
CA ALA A 152 0.52 2.89 -8.13
C ALA A 152 0.12 2.10 -6.87
N VAL A 153 -1.17 1.91 -6.60
CA VAL A 153 -1.58 1.15 -5.40
C VAL A 153 -1.25 -0.34 -5.52
N ILE A 154 -1.31 -0.93 -6.71
CA ILE A 154 -0.93 -2.33 -6.93
C ILE A 154 0.58 -2.49 -6.74
N ALA A 155 1.41 -1.60 -7.29
CA ALA A 155 2.85 -1.62 -7.08
C ALA A 155 3.21 -1.46 -5.59
N TYR A 156 2.52 -0.56 -4.89
CA TYR A 156 2.64 -0.43 -3.43
C TYR A 156 2.26 -1.72 -2.71
N LEU A 157 1.13 -2.34 -3.07
CA LEU A 157 0.73 -3.63 -2.50
C LEU A 157 1.78 -4.71 -2.76
N MET A 158 2.36 -4.79 -3.96
CA MET A 158 3.37 -5.80 -4.27
C MET A 158 4.55 -5.69 -3.30
N VAL A 159 5.12 -4.49 -3.15
CA VAL A 159 6.25 -4.27 -2.24
C VAL A 159 5.90 -4.57 -0.78
N GLU A 160 4.72 -4.13 -0.32
CA GLU A 160 4.38 -4.16 1.10
C GLU A 160 3.69 -5.46 1.57
N SER A 161 3.16 -6.25 0.65
CA SER A 161 2.44 -7.49 0.96
C SER A 161 3.26 -8.76 0.74
N GLY A 162 4.58 -8.64 0.54
CA GLY A 162 5.46 -9.80 0.39
C GLY A 162 5.41 -10.44 -1.00
N TYR A 163 5.15 -9.66 -2.05
CA TYR A 163 5.23 -10.14 -3.42
C TYR A 163 6.64 -10.62 -3.76
N SER A 164 6.75 -11.78 -4.42
CA SER A 164 7.99 -12.24 -5.02
C SER A 164 7.81 -12.39 -6.54
N SER A 165 8.67 -11.71 -7.30
CA SER A 165 8.61 -11.67 -8.78
C SER A 165 8.77 -13.06 -9.42
N GLY A 166 9.43 -13.99 -8.72
CA GLY A 166 9.59 -15.38 -9.15
C GLY A 166 8.30 -16.20 -9.20
N GLN A 167 7.27 -15.86 -8.43
CA GLN A 167 6.01 -16.62 -8.39
C GLN A 167 5.13 -16.41 -9.63
N ASN A 168 5.32 -15.33 -10.40
CA ASN A 168 4.46 -15.00 -11.55
C ASN A 168 5.09 -15.30 -12.92
N ALA A 169 6.40 -15.55 -13.00
CA ALA A 169 7.05 -15.92 -14.25
C ALA A 169 6.55 -17.28 -14.77
N ASP A 170 6.37 -18.23 -13.85
CA ASP A 170 5.80 -19.55 -14.14
C ASP A 170 4.31 -19.47 -14.50
N GLN A 171 3.61 -18.46 -13.99
CA GLN A 171 2.18 -18.28 -14.18
C GLN A 171 1.83 -17.55 -15.47
N LYS A 172 2.68 -16.62 -15.92
CA LYS A 172 2.60 -16.02 -17.26
C LYS A 172 2.76 -17.08 -18.36
N ALA A 173 3.61 -18.09 -18.14
CA ALA A 173 3.76 -19.21 -19.06
C ALA A 173 2.48 -20.06 -19.13
N ALA A 174 1.80 -20.29 -18.01
CA ALA A 174 0.54 -21.04 -17.97
C ALA A 174 -0.67 -20.30 -18.59
N THR A 175 -0.68 -18.96 -18.56
CA THR A 175 -1.78 -18.17 -19.14
C THR A 175 -1.71 -18.00 -20.67
N ASP A 176 -0.54 -18.21 -21.28
CA ASP A 176 -0.37 -18.14 -22.75
C ASP A 176 -0.88 -19.42 -23.44
N GLU A 177 -0.94 -20.55 -22.73
CA GLU A 177 -1.44 -21.82 -23.27
C GLU A 177 -2.98 -21.97 -23.19
N ASN A 178 -3.68 -21.17 -22.37
CA ASN A 178 -5.13 -21.30 -22.17
C ASN A 178 -5.95 -20.14 -22.79
N GLN A 179 -5.36 -19.33 -23.68
CA GLN A 179 -6.13 -18.43 -24.55
C GLN A 179 -6.62 -19.20 -25.79
N GLY A 180 -7.41 -20.25 -25.55
CA GLY A 180 -8.24 -20.87 -26.55
C GLY A 180 -9.34 -19.88 -26.97
N THR A 181 -9.26 -19.45 -28.21
CA THR A 181 -10.19 -18.59 -28.96
C THR A 181 -11.65 -18.75 -28.51
N PRO A 182 -12.36 -17.67 -28.11
CA PRO A 182 -13.81 -17.71 -28.02
C PRO A 182 -14.35 -18.02 -29.41
N GLY A 183 -14.95 -19.20 -29.56
CA GLY A 183 -15.54 -19.66 -30.81
C GLY A 183 -16.56 -18.67 -31.32
N SER A 184 -16.22 -18.00 -32.41
CA SER A 184 -17.19 -17.40 -33.32
C SER A 184 -17.87 -18.54 -34.09
N GLU A 185 -18.93 -19.12 -33.52
CA GLU A 185 -19.87 -19.89 -34.34
C GLU A 185 -20.85 -18.92 -35.02
N PRO A 186 -21.00 -18.99 -36.35
CA PRO A 186 -21.94 -18.16 -37.08
C PRO A 186 -23.37 -18.70 -36.92
N VAL A 187 -24.32 -17.78 -36.80
CA VAL A 187 -25.75 -18.04 -37.01
C VAL A 187 -25.94 -18.64 -38.40
N GLY A 188 -26.50 -19.85 -38.47
CA GLY A 188 -26.77 -20.58 -39.70
C GLY A 188 -27.97 -21.51 -39.57
N GLU A 189 -29.15 -20.96 -39.81
CA GLU A 189 -30.32 -21.53 -40.52
C GLU A 189 -30.36 -23.06 -40.74
N ARG A 190 -31.46 -23.71 -40.31
CA ARG A 190 -32.18 -24.73 -41.12
C ARG A 190 -33.57 -25.06 -40.56
N ASN A 191 -34.47 -25.19 -41.51
CA ASN A 191 -35.91 -25.47 -41.42
C ASN A 191 -36.20 -26.90 -40.96
N GLU A 192 -37.30 -27.08 -40.21
CA GLU A 192 -38.43 -28.02 -40.46
C GLU A 192 -39.54 -27.78 -39.43
#